data_AF-W2TRH9-F1
#
_entry.id   AF-W2TRH9-F1
#
_cell.length_a   1.000
_cell.length_b   1.000
_cell.length_c   1.000
_cell.angle_alpha   90.00
_cell.angle_beta   90.00
_cell.angle_gamma   90.00
#
_symmetry.space_group_name_H-M   'P 1'
#
loop_
_entity.id
_entity.type
_entity.pdbx_description
1 polymer ?
#
loop_
_entity_poly.entity_id
_entity_poly.type
_entity_poly.pdbx_seq_one_letter_code
_entity_poly.pdbx_strand_id
1 'polypeptide(L)'
;MAREKAFACDGCFILKDLPQAAFNDTDELFGTDVIGEAYKKLKKRYEEGEKAPELLWRLARATLELADIESDKERKRYLILEATSCAVEAAIYDENNINTLRWAAVATAYNSDYLFEMDKILELKKTIEYTTKGLRLNPDDYVLLFVRGRTIFQLCNLNSIERKKVESVFQLTGNEPPPSVDRARWYFLKSYEIEPKYLPNLHYLGLCLISQGNKACVQ
;
A
#
# COMPACT_ATOMS: atom_id res chain seq x y z
N MET A 1 0.72 -20.01 29.26
CA MET A 1 -0.32 -19.03 29.63
C MET A 1 0.34 -17.71 29.96
N ALA A 2 0.63 -16.88 28.96
CA ALA A 2 1.08 -15.52 29.19
C ALA A 2 -0.17 -14.62 29.09
N ARG A 3 -0.51 -13.97 30.20
CA ARG A 3 -1.61 -13.00 30.29
C ARG A 3 -1.27 -11.78 29.44
N GLU A 4 -2.12 -11.48 28.47
CA GLU A 4 -2.16 -10.19 27.78
C GLU A 4 -2.40 -9.08 28.80
N LYS A 5 -1.52 -8.09 28.81
CA LYS A 5 -1.76 -6.84 29.53
C LYS A 5 -2.52 -5.90 28.59
N ALA A 6 -3.83 -5.87 28.75
CA ALA A 6 -4.66 -4.78 28.25
C ALA A 6 -4.22 -3.47 28.94
N PHE A 7 -3.76 -2.49 28.17
CA PHE A 7 -3.61 -1.12 28.64
C PHE A 7 -4.97 -0.43 28.46
N ALA A 8 -5.59 -0.09 29.58
CA ALA A 8 -6.83 0.68 29.62
C ALA A 8 -6.52 2.17 29.46
N CYS A 9 -7.17 2.81 28.48
CA CYS A 9 -7.44 4.24 28.49
C CYS A 9 -8.95 4.39 28.25
N ASP A 10 -9.61 5.18 29.08
CA ASP A 10 -11.05 5.22 29.25
C ASP A 10 -11.82 5.36 27.91
N GLY A 11 -12.69 4.38 27.64
CA GLY A 11 -13.74 4.46 26.61
C GLY A 11 -13.45 3.84 25.24
N CYS A 12 -12.22 3.45 24.92
CA CYS A 12 -11.90 2.80 23.65
C CYS A 12 -11.40 1.36 23.91
N PHE A 13 -12.31 0.39 23.90
CA PHE A 13 -11.92 -1.01 23.74
C PHE A 13 -11.28 -1.16 22.36
N ILE A 14 -9.95 -1.04 22.28
CA ILE A 14 -9.20 -1.50 21.12
C ILE A 14 -9.33 -3.03 21.15
N LEU A 15 -10.40 -3.54 20.56
CA LEU A 15 -10.55 -4.95 20.24
C LEU A 15 -9.47 -5.27 19.22
N LYS A 16 -8.31 -5.70 19.72
CA LYS A 16 -7.18 -6.07 18.87
C LYS A 16 -7.51 -7.27 17.99
N ASP A 17 -8.41 -8.15 18.43
CA ASP A 17 -8.63 -9.42 17.74
C ASP A 17 -10.12 -9.72 17.61
N LEU A 18 -10.71 -9.29 16.49
CA LEU A 18 -11.94 -9.90 15.99
C LEU A 18 -11.58 -11.18 15.24
N PRO A 19 -12.33 -12.28 15.40
CA PRO A 19 -12.03 -13.50 14.69
C PRO A 19 -12.19 -13.28 13.18
N GLN A 20 -11.30 -13.87 12.38
CA GLN A 20 -11.35 -13.85 10.92
C GLN A 20 -12.77 -14.17 10.38
N ALA A 21 -13.48 -15.10 11.02
CA ALA A 21 -14.84 -15.49 10.66
C ALA A 21 -15.85 -14.34 10.66
N ALA A 22 -15.61 -13.25 11.42
CA ALA A 22 -16.46 -12.06 11.46
C ALA A 22 -16.39 -11.21 10.18
N PHE A 23 -15.54 -11.59 9.23
CA PHE A 23 -15.32 -10.88 7.96
C PHE A 23 -15.45 -11.78 6.74
N ASN A 24 -15.81 -13.07 6.89
CA ASN A 24 -15.90 -13.99 5.75
C ASN A 24 -16.84 -13.48 4.65
N ASP A 25 -17.98 -12.92 5.04
CA ASP A 25 -18.99 -12.39 4.11
C ASP A 25 -18.53 -11.14 3.34
N THR A 26 -17.54 -10.43 3.85
CA THR A 26 -16.88 -9.31 3.15
C THR A 26 -15.67 -9.76 2.37
N ASP A 27 -14.92 -10.73 2.89
CA ASP A 27 -13.67 -11.23 2.29
C ASP A 27 -13.94 -11.99 0.98
N GLU A 28 -15.08 -12.68 0.90
CA GLU A 28 -15.55 -13.37 -0.32
C GLU A 28 -15.88 -12.41 -1.47
N LEU A 29 -16.10 -11.13 -1.20
CA LEU A 29 -16.47 -10.13 -2.20
C LEU A 29 -15.24 -9.41 -2.80
N PHE A 30 -14.05 -9.60 -2.23
CA PHE A 30 -12.84 -8.99 -2.76
C PHE A 30 -12.47 -9.55 -4.14
N GLY A 31 -12.04 -8.66 -5.04
CA GLY A 31 -11.69 -9.01 -6.42
C GLY A 31 -12.89 -9.36 -7.30
N THR A 32 -14.11 -9.04 -6.87
CA THR A 32 -15.35 -9.29 -7.62
C THR A 32 -16.00 -7.97 -8.06
N ASP A 33 -16.93 -8.05 -9.02
CA ASP A 33 -17.69 -6.89 -9.50
C ASP A 33 -18.66 -6.31 -8.46
N VAL A 34 -18.86 -7.00 -7.33
CA VAL A 34 -19.75 -6.59 -6.22
C VAL A 34 -18.98 -6.01 -5.03
N ILE A 35 -17.73 -5.58 -5.23
CA ILE A 35 -16.88 -4.97 -4.20
C ILE A 35 -17.55 -3.81 -3.43
N GLY A 36 -18.45 -3.08 -4.10
CA GLY A 36 -19.24 -2.02 -3.46
C GLY A 36 -20.10 -2.49 -2.28
N GLU A 37 -20.49 -3.76 -2.22
CA GLU A 37 -21.20 -4.33 -1.08
C GLU A 37 -20.30 -4.53 0.14
N ALA A 38 -19.07 -5.04 -0.06
CA ALA A 38 -18.07 -5.13 1.01
C ALA A 38 -17.75 -3.75 1.56
N TYR A 39 -17.52 -2.77 0.69
CA TYR A 39 -17.29 -1.38 1.11
C TYR A 39 -18.44 -0.88 2.00
N LYS A 40 -19.70 -1.02 1.58
CA LYS A 40 -20.86 -0.56 2.36
C LYS A 40 -20.95 -1.24 3.72
N LYS A 41 -20.78 -2.56 3.79
CA LYS A 41 -20.83 -3.32 5.05
C LYS A 41 -19.73 -2.90 6.02
N LEU A 42 -18.49 -2.82 5.54
CA LEU A 42 -17.33 -2.43 6.34
C LEU A 42 -17.43 -0.97 6.78
N LYS A 43 -17.87 -0.08 5.88
CA LYS A 43 -18.06 1.34 6.16
C LYS A 43 -19.10 1.57 7.25
N LYS A 44 -20.21 0.84 7.21
CA LYS A 44 -21.25 0.89 8.24
C LYS A 44 -20.68 0.56 9.62
N ARG A 45 -19.92 -0.54 9.75
CA ARG A 45 -19.27 -0.92 11.02
C ARG A 45 -18.30 0.16 11.53
N TYR A 46 -17.52 0.74 10.62
CA TYR A 46 -16.61 1.84 10.94
C TYR A 46 -17.34 3.09 11.44
N GLU A 47 -18.48 3.44 10.82
CA GLU A 47 -19.33 4.56 11.24
C GLU A 47 -20.06 4.30 12.57
N GLU A 48 -20.34 3.03 12.88
CA GLU A 48 -20.87 2.58 14.18
C GLU A 48 -19.80 2.56 15.28
N GLY A 49 -18.55 2.95 14.97
CA GLY A 49 -17.47 3.17 15.94
C GLY A 49 -16.46 2.03 16.03
N GLU A 50 -16.57 0.99 15.21
CA GLU A 50 -15.59 -0.09 15.19
C GLU A 50 -14.27 0.39 14.56
N LYS A 51 -13.14 0.18 15.26
CA LYS A 51 -11.80 0.62 14.84
C LYS A 51 -10.75 -0.49 14.94
N ALA A 52 -11.18 -1.75 14.96
CA ALA A 52 -10.27 -2.88 15.00
C ALA A 52 -9.35 -2.87 13.77
N PRO A 53 -8.04 -3.17 13.89
CA PRO A 53 -7.12 -3.22 12.75
C PRO A 53 -7.65 -4.10 11.61
N GLU A 54 -8.26 -5.23 11.97
CA GLU A 54 -8.89 -6.19 11.04
C GLU A 54 -10.02 -5.59 10.21
N LEU A 55 -10.81 -4.67 10.76
CA LEU A 55 -11.80 -3.91 10.00
C LEU A 55 -11.13 -2.86 9.11
N LEU A 56 -10.18 -2.11 9.67
CA LEU A 56 -9.60 -0.94 9.01
C LEU A 56 -8.84 -1.31 7.74
N TRP A 57 -8.02 -2.37 7.77
CA TRP A 57 -7.28 -2.78 6.57
C TRP A 57 -8.22 -3.35 5.50
N ARG A 58 -9.31 -4.03 5.89
CA ARG A 58 -10.34 -4.52 4.96
C ARG A 58 -11.12 -3.39 4.32
N LEU A 59 -11.50 -2.39 5.12
CA LEU A 59 -12.17 -1.20 4.61
C LEU A 59 -11.26 -0.48 3.62
N ALA A 60 -9.98 -0.31 3.95
CA ALA A 60 -9.01 0.27 3.02
C ALA A 60 -8.90 -0.53 1.72
N ARG A 61 -8.77 -1.86 1.80
CA ARG A 61 -8.77 -2.74 0.62
C ARG A 61 -10.01 -2.55 -0.24
N ALA A 62 -11.20 -2.68 0.36
CA ALA A 62 -12.47 -2.54 -0.35
C ALA A 62 -12.58 -1.17 -1.04
N THR A 63 -12.12 -0.12 -0.37
CA THR A 63 -12.15 1.25 -0.86
C THR A 63 -11.18 1.46 -2.03
N LEU A 64 -9.99 0.84 -2.00
CA LEU A 64 -9.03 0.86 -3.11
C LEU A 64 -9.56 0.09 -4.33
N GLU A 65 -10.11 -1.11 -4.13
CA GLU A 65 -10.70 -1.89 -5.21
C GLU A 65 -11.91 -1.16 -5.83
N LEU A 66 -12.72 -0.48 -5.01
CA LEU A 66 -13.79 0.41 -5.49
C LEU A 66 -13.22 1.61 -6.29
N ALA A 67 -12.10 2.18 -5.85
CA ALA A 67 -11.42 3.26 -6.58
C ALA A 67 -10.83 2.79 -7.91
N ASP A 68 -10.47 1.51 -8.05
CA ASP A 68 -9.95 0.95 -9.29
C ASP A 68 -11.00 0.87 -10.39
N ILE A 69 -12.26 0.61 -10.03
CA ILE A 69 -13.39 0.59 -10.97
C ILE A 69 -14.10 1.95 -11.11
N GLU A 70 -13.70 2.96 -10.34
CA GLU A 70 -14.28 4.30 -10.41
C GLU A 70 -13.80 5.06 -11.65
N SER A 71 -14.75 5.62 -12.39
CA SER A 71 -14.52 6.37 -13.62
C SER A 71 -14.36 7.87 -13.38
N ASP A 72 -15.00 8.40 -12.34
CA ASP A 72 -14.87 9.80 -11.96
C ASP A 72 -13.54 10.04 -11.22
N LYS A 73 -12.70 10.92 -11.77
CA LYS A 73 -11.34 11.14 -11.26
C LYS A 73 -11.32 11.75 -9.86
N GLU A 74 -12.24 12.65 -9.55
CA GLU A 74 -12.31 13.30 -8.25
C GLU A 74 -12.83 12.34 -7.19
N ARG A 75 -13.84 11.53 -7.54
CA ARG A 75 -14.34 10.47 -6.67
C ARG A 75 -13.28 9.41 -6.40
N LYS A 76 -12.54 8.99 -7.43
CA LYS A 76 -11.41 8.07 -7.29
C LYS A 76 -10.36 8.62 -6.32
N ARG A 77 -10.00 9.90 -6.46
CA ARG A 77 -9.08 10.58 -5.53
C ARG A 77 -9.59 10.56 -4.09
N TYR A 78 -10.88 10.86 -3.88
CA TYR A 78 -11.49 10.82 -2.55
C TYR A 78 -11.42 9.42 -1.92
N LEU A 79 -11.76 8.38 -2.69
CA LEU A 79 -11.70 6.99 -2.23
C LEU A 79 -10.27 6.59 -1.85
N ILE A 80 -9.26 6.98 -2.63
CA ILE A 80 -7.86 6.70 -2.32
C ILE A 80 -7.43 7.41 -1.03
N LEU A 81 -7.87 8.64 -0.80
CA LEU A 81 -7.58 9.37 0.44
C LEU A 81 -8.26 8.72 1.66
N GLU A 82 -9.52 8.29 1.51
CA GLU A 82 -10.27 7.55 2.52
C GLU A 82 -9.54 6.24 2.88
N ALA A 83 -9.18 5.45 1.86
CA ALA A 83 -8.47 4.20 2.05
C ALA A 83 -7.12 4.41 2.75
N THR A 84 -6.39 5.46 2.38
CA THR A 84 -5.10 5.80 3.00
C THR A 84 -5.25 6.12 4.47
N SER A 85 -6.28 6.88 4.84
CA SER A 85 -6.57 7.20 6.23
C SER A 85 -6.81 5.93 7.05
N CYS A 86 -7.69 5.04 6.58
CA CYS A 86 -7.98 3.78 7.25
C CYS A 86 -6.76 2.84 7.32
N ALA A 87 -6.01 2.73 6.24
CA ALA A 87 -4.86 1.81 6.17
C ALA A 87 -3.71 2.24 7.09
N VAL A 88 -3.42 3.54 7.14
CA VAL A 88 -2.40 4.10 8.03
C VAL A 88 -2.82 3.94 9.49
N GLU A 89 -4.09 4.18 9.81
CA GLU A 89 -4.65 3.94 11.15
C GLU A 89 -4.51 2.45 11.55
N ALA A 90 -4.84 1.52 10.64
CA ALA A 90 -4.66 0.09 10.87
C ALA A 90 -3.21 -0.28 11.20
N ALA A 91 -2.25 0.24 10.43
CA ALA A 91 -0.82 -0.03 10.63
C ALA A 91 -0.25 0.64 11.89
N ILE A 92 -0.85 1.72 12.37
CA ILE A 92 -0.51 2.32 13.67
C ILE A 92 -1.00 1.43 14.82
N TYR A 93 -2.20 0.86 14.70
CA TYR A 93 -2.79 0.02 15.74
C TYR A 93 -2.15 -1.36 15.82
N ASP A 94 -1.71 -1.91 14.68
CA ASP A 94 -0.97 -3.16 14.63
C ASP A 94 0.11 -3.13 13.54
N GLU A 95 1.32 -2.75 13.92
CA GLU A 95 2.47 -2.67 13.02
C GLU A 95 3.18 -4.02 12.76
N ASN A 96 2.71 -5.11 13.37
CA ASN A 96 3.26 -6.46 13.19
C ASN A 96 2.32 -7.38 12.40
N ASN A 97 1.20 -6.84 11.91
CA ASN A 97 0.26 -7.55 11.04
C ASN A 97 0.60 -7.31 9.58
N ILE A 98 0.75 -8.39 8.83
CA ILE A 98 1.13 -8.31 7.42
C ILE A 98 0.05 -7.60 6.58
N ASN A 99 -1.23 -7.75 6.91
CA ASN A 99 -2.33 -7.14 6.16
C ASN A 99 -2.40 -5.62 6.39
N THR A 100 -2.21 -5.16 7.64
CA THR A 100 -2.21 -3.72 7.96
C THR A 100 -1.04 -3.03 7.24
N LEU A 101 0.16 -3.61 7.29
CA LEU A 101 1.33 -3.11 6.57
C LEU A 101 1.14 -3.15 5.05
N ARG A 102 0.56 -4.24 4.51
CA ARG A 102 0.30 -4.38 3.07
C ARG A 102 -0.62 -3.29 2.56
N TRP A 103 -1.78 -3.10 3.19
CA TRP A 103 -2.74 -2.12 2.71
C TRP A 103 -2.30 -0.68 2.99
N ALA A 104 -1.52 -0.43 4.04
CA ALA A 104 -0.87 0.88 4.24
C ALA A 104 0.16 1.19 3.14
N ALA A 105 0.97 0.21 2.75
CA ALA A 105 1.89 0.35 1.63
C ALA A 105 1.14 0.64 0.32
N VAL A 106 0.13 -0.16 -0.01
CA VAL A 106 -0.67 0.04 -1.24
C VAL A 106 -1.33 1.41 -1.24
N ALA A 107 -2.05 1.77 -0.18
CA ALA A 107 -2.81 3.01 -0.14
C ALA A 107 -1.92 4.26 -0.25
N THR A 108 -0.81 4.31 0.51
CA THR A 108 0.16 5.42 0.41
C THR A 108 0.81 5.50 -0.98
N ALA A 109 1.08 4.37 -1.62
CA ALA A 109 1.63 4.35 -2.98
C ALA A 109 0.66 4.98 -4.00
N TYR A 110 -0.64 4.67 -3.88
CA TYR A 110 -1.66 5.23 -4.77
C TYR A 110 -1.95 6.71 -4.44
N ASN A 111 -1.98 7.07 -3.15
CA ASN A 111 -2.15 8.46 -2.73
C ASN A 111 -1.05 9.37 -3.27
N SER A 112 0.19 8.87 -3.37
CA SER A 112 1.32 9.62 -3.92
C SER A 112 1.15 10.10 -5.36
N ASP A 113 0.24 9.50 -6.15
CA ASP A 113 -0.08 9.96 -7.51
C ASP A 113 -0.84 11.29 -7.53
N TYR A 114 -1.48 11.64 -6.42
CA TYR A 114 -2.29 12.85 -6.26
C TYR A 114 -1.58 13.94 -5.43
N LEU A 115 -0.34 13.69 -5.04
CA LEU A 115 0.50 14.61 -4.27
C LEU A 115 1.58 15.21 -5.16
N PHE A 116 2.14 16.33 -4.72
CA PHE A 116 3.18 17.06 -5.43
C PHE A 116 4.37 17.35 -4.51
N GLU A 117 5.53 17.62 -5.11
CA GLU A 117 6.72 18.10 -4.43
C GLU A 117 7.11 17.28 -3.18
N MET A 118 7.23 17.93 -2.02
CA MET A 118 7.66 17.29 -0.77
C MET A 118 6.63 16.32 -0.23
N ASP A 119 5.33 16.61 -0.36
CA ASP A 119 4.28 15.72 0.14
C ASP A 119 4.33 14.39 -0.59
N LYS A 120 4.54 14.41 -1.91
CA LYS A 120 4.73 13.20 -2.70
C LYS A 120 5.95 12.40 -2.23
N ILE A 121 7.08 13.07 -2.01
CA ILE A 121 8.33 12.40 -1.57
C ILE A 121 8.16 11.76 -0.19
N LEU A 122 7.52 12.47 0.74
CA LEU A 122 7.23 11.96 2.08
C LEU A 122 6.24 10.79 2.05
N GLU A 123 5.25 10.83 1.16
CA GLU A 123 4.29 9.73 1.01
C GLU A 123 4.95 8.48 0.42
N LEU A 124 5.77 8.63 -0.62
CA LEU A 124 6.58 7.54 -1.19
C LEU A 124 7.54 6.96 -0.14
N LYS A 125 8.10 7.80 0.73
CA LYS A 125 8.94 7.36 1.86
C LYS A 125 8.15 6.48 2.84
N LYS A 126 6.91 6.83 3.20
CA LYS A 126 6.04 5.97 4.03
C LYS A 126 5.81 4.62 3.36
N THR A 127 5.54 4.61 2.05
CA THR A 127 5.40 3.36 1.30
C THR A 127 6.65 2.49 1.39
N ILE A 128 7.84 3.09 1.29
CA ILE A 128 9.12 2.39 1.46
C ILE A 128 9.25 1.81 2.88
N GLU A 129 8.85 2.54 3.91
CA GLU A 129 8.90 2.06 5.30
C GLU A 129 7.94 0.88 5.52
N TYR A 130 6.69 0.97 5.06
CA TYR A 130 5.70 -0.11 5.18
C TYR A 130 6.12 -1.36 4.40
N THR A 131 6.59 -1.20 3.16
CA THR A 131 7.10 -2.34 2.37
C THR A 131 8.32 -2.98 3.01
N THR A 132 9.23 -2.19 3.59
CA THR A 132 10.41 -2.73 4.30
C THR A 132 10.01 -3.54 5.53
N LYS A 133 9.08 -3.03 6.35
CA LYS A 133 8.56 -3.77 7.51
C LYS A 133 7.83 -5.04 7.08
N GLY A 134 6.90 -4.92 6.13
CA GLY A 134 6.08 -6.03 5.67
C GLY A 134 6.89 -7.15 5.01
N LEU A 135 7.88 -6.82 4.17
CA LEU A 135 8.77 -7.80 3.54
C LEU A 135 9.73 -8.47 4.53
N ARG A 136 9.96 -7.89 5.71
CA ARG A 136 10.67 -8.61 6.79
C ARG A 136 9.79 -9.67 7.44
N LEU A 137 8.48 -9.43 7.53
CA LEU A 137 7.52 -10.39 8.09
C LEU A 137 7.17 -11.48 7.08
N ASN A 138 6.98 -11.12 5.81
CA ASN A 138 6.72 -12.03 4.71
C ASN A 138 7.52 -11.60 3.45
N PRO A 139 8.70 -12.18 3.22
CA PRO A 139 9.54 -11.84 2.07
C PRO A 139 8.91 -12.16 0.71
N ASP A 140 7.99 -13.12 0.67
CA ASP A 140 7.35 -13.62 -0.56
C ASP A 140 5.94 -13.00 -0.76
N ASP A 141 5.69 -11.83 -0.17
CA ASP A 141 4.46 -11.08 -0.40
C ASP A 141 4.51 -10.38 -1.76
N TYR A 142 3.87 -10.97 -2.77
CA TYR A 142 3.90 -10.46 -4.15
C TYR A 142 3.33 -9.04 -4.27
N VAL A 143 2.37 -8.64 -3.41
CA VAL A 143 1.79 -7.29 -3.41
C VAL A 143 2.79 -6.28 -2.87
N LEU A 144 3.43 -6.57 -1.74
CA LEU A 144 4.46 -5.71 -1.18
C LEU A 144 5.68 -5.60 -2.10
N LEU A 145 6.10 -6.69 -2.74
CA LEU A 145 7.16 -6.68 -3.74
C LEU A 145 6.79 -5.78 -4.93
N PHE A 146 5.57 -5.90 -5.45
CA PHE A 146 5.06 -5.03 -6.51
C PHE A 146 5.06 -3.56 -6.08
N VAL A 147 4.44 -3.23 -4.95
CA VAL A 147 4.35 -1.86 -4.44
C VAL A 147 5.74 -1.27 -4.24
N ARG A 148 6.67 -2.06 -3.71
CA ARG A 148 8.07 -1.67 -3.55
C ARG A 148 8.72 -1.29 -4.89
N GLY A 149 8.58 -2.15 -5.89
CA GLY A 149 9.07 -1.88 -7.24
C GLY A 149 8.46 -0.62 -7.86
N ARG A 150 7.13 -0.45 -7.71
CA ARG A 150 6.36 0.70 -8.21
C ARG A 150 6.85 2.01 -7.62
N THR A 151 7.04 2.06 -6.30
CA THR A 151 7.55 3.24 -5.61
C THR A 151 8.97 3.59 -6.06
N ILE A 152 9.85 2.60 -6.19
CA ILE A 152 11.22 2.83 -6.72
C ILE A 152 11.17 3.36 -8.15
N PHE A 153 10.30 2.81 -9.01
CA PHE A 153 10.13 3.28 -10.38
C PHE A 153 9.60 4.73 -10.44
N GLN A 154 8.63 5.09 -9.60
CA GLN A 154 8.14 6.46 -9.49
C GLN A 154 9.26 7.43 -9.07
N LEU A 155 10.08 7.05 -8.08
CA LEU A 155 11.23 7.85 -7.64
C LEU A 155 12.27 8.06 -8.77
N CYS A 156 12.45 7.09 -9.67
CA CYS A 156 13.32 7.23 -10.84
C CYS A 156 12.83 8.29 -11.84
N ASN A 157 11.51 8.47 -11.92
CA ASN A 157 10.85 9.33 -12.91
C ASN A 157 10.55 10.74 -12.35
N LEU A 158 11.00 11.05 -11.14
CA LEU A 158 10.93 12.41 -10.60
C LEU A 158 11.85 13.37 -11.37
N ASN A 159 11.46 14.63 -11.43
CA ASN A 159 12.23 15.65 -12.13
C ASN A 159 13.55 15.98 -11.37
N SER A 160 14.48 16.67 -12.03
CA SER A 160 15.81 16.95 -11.47
C SER A 160 15.80 17.74 -10.16
N ILE A 161 14.77 18.57 -9.92
CA ILE A 161 14.63 19.35 -8.69
C ILE A 161 14.18 18.43 -7.54
N GLU A 162 13.17 17.59 -7.80
CA GLU A 162 12.65 16.61 -6.84
C GLU A 162 13.72 15.57 -6.45
N ARG A 163 14.58 15.15 -7.40
CA ARG A 163 15.63 14.15 -7.16
C ARG A 163 16.62 14.55 -6.05
N LYS A 164 16.99 15.82 -5.97
CA LYS A 164 17.86 16.31 -4.88
C LYS A 164 17.18 16.20 -3.51
N LYS A 165 15.86 16.41 -3.47
CA LYS A 165 15.07 16.30 -2.23
C LYS A 165 14.92 14.83 -1.80
N VAL A 166 14.80 13.91 -2.76
CA VAL A 166 14.81 12.46 -2.54
C VAL A 166 16.12 12.03 -1.88
N GLU A 167 17.27 12.41 -2.43
CA GLU A 167 18.57 12.05 -1.86
C GLU A 167 18.65 12.44 -0.37
N SER A 168 18.27 13.67 -0.02
CA SER A 168 18.24 14.10 1.38
C SER A 168 17.27 13.29 2.24
N VAL A 169 16.04 13.04 1.77
CA VAL A 169 15.02 12.29 2.54
C VAL A 169 15.42 10.82 2.73
N PHE A 170 16.00 10.19 1.71
CA PHE A 170 16.42 8.78 1.77
C PHE A 170 17.76 8.59 2.49
N GLN A 171 18.67 9.57 2.43
CA GLN A 171 19.86 9.60 3.28
C GLN A 171 19.49 9.57 4.78
N LEU A 172 18.42 10.26 5.17
CA LEU A 172 17.90 10.24 6.55
C LEU A 172 17.35 8.87 6.98
N THR A 173 16.96 8.00 6.04
CA THR A 173 16.49 6.63 6.34
C THR A 173 17.61 5.61 6.47
N GLY A 174 18.87 6.02 6.25
CA GLY A 174 20.04 5.32 6.77
C GLY A 174 20.27 3.89 6.28
N ASN A 175 19.89 3.54 5.03
CA ASN A 175 20.45 2.41 4.23
C ASN A 175 19.72 2.15 2.90
N GLU A 176 18.78 2.98 2.45
CA GLU A 176 18.12 2.76 1.17
C GLU A 176 19.08 3.09 0.00
N PRO A 177 19.36 2.15 -0.92
CA PRO A 177 20.15 2.48 -2.09
C PRO A 177 19.44 3.52 -2.97
N PRO A 178 20.16 4.25 -3.84
CA PRO A 178 19.53 5.13 -4.81
C PRO A 178 18.47 4.38 -5.66
N PRO A 179 17.36 5.04 -6.03
CA PRO A 179 16.35 4.44 -6.89
C PRO A 179 16.92 4.22 -8.29
N SER A 180 16.69 3.04 -8.87
CA SER A 180 17.03 2.74 -10.26
C SER A 180 15.97 1.85 -10.91
N VAL A 181 15.86 1.93 -12.24
CA VAL A 181 14.94 1.09 -13.02
C VAL A 181 15.28 -0.39 -12.86
N ASP A 182 16.57 -0.74 -12.76
CA ASP A 182 17.01 -2.13 -12.52
C ASP A 182 16.52 -2.67 -11.18
N ARG A 183 16.57 -1.84 -10.13
CA ARG A 183 16.05 -2.20 -8.81
C ARG A 183 14.55 -2.38 -8.82
N ALA A 184 13.81 -1.46 -9.45
CA ALA A 184 12.36 -1.60 -9.61
C ALA A 184 12.02 -2.91 -10.34
N ARG A 185 12.70 -3.18 -11.46
CA ARG A 185 12.55 -4.41 -12.24
C ARG A 185 12.85 -5.67 -11.43
N TRP A 186 13.88 -5.67 -10.59
CA TRP A 186 14.19 -6.80 -9.73
C TRP A 186 13.03 -7.16 -8.80
N TYR A 187 12.42 -6.15 -8.14
CA TYR A 187 11.24 -6.36 -7.28
C TYR A 187 10.03 -6.87 -8.08
N PHE A 188 9.81 -6.33 -9.28
CA PHE A 188 8.71 -6.80 -10.13
C PHE A 188 8.91 -8.24 -10.64
N LEU A 189 10.15 -8.63 -10.94
CA LEU A 189 10.47 -10.02 -11.30
C LEU A 189 10.24 -10.96 -10.12
N LYS A 190 10.60 -10.55 -8.90
CA LYS A 190 10.30 -11.31 -7.68
C LYS A 190 8.80 -11.47 -7.44
N SER A 191 8.04 -10.38 -7.59
CA SER A 191 6.57 -10.43 -7.53
C SER A 191 5.99 -11.38 -8.60
N TYR A 192 6.53 -11.34 -9.83
CA TYR A 192 6.10 -12.19 -10.95
C TYR A 192 6.39 -13.67 -10.72
N GLU A 193 7.53 -14.02 -10.11
CA GLU A 193 7.88 -15.40 -9.76
C GLU A 193 6.84 -16.04 -8.83
N ILE A 194 6.19 -15.23 -7.98
CA ILE A 194 5.19 -15.68 -7.00
C ILE A 194 3.77 -15.65 -7.58
N GLU A 195 3.37 -14.56 -8.21
CA GLU A 195 2.05 -14.41 -8.85
C GLU A 195 2.16 -13.88 -10.29
N PRO A 196 2.33 -14.78 -11.28
CA PRO A 196 2.49 -14.40 -12.68
C PRO A 196 1.27 -13.71 -13.29
N LYS A 197 0.07 -13.90 -12.73
CA LYS A 197 -1.19 -13.35 -13.27
C LYS A 197 -1.52 -11.97 -12.70
N TYR A 198 -0.71 -11.43 -11.80
CA TYR A 198 -0.95 -10.11 -11.23
C TYR A 198 -0.70 -9.00 -12.26
N LEU A 199 -1.77 -8.59 -12.94
CA LEU A 199 -1.75 -7.66 -14.08
C LEU A 199 -1.03 -6.33 -13.79
N PRO A 200 -1.19 -5.67 -12.62
CA PRO A 200 -0.45 -4.45 -12.31
C PRO A 200 1.07 -4.66 -12.38
N ASN A 201 1.57 -5.80 -11.91
CA ASN A 201 2.99 -6.12 -11.97
C ASN A 201 3.49 -6.29 -13.40
N LEU A 202 2.74 -7.00 -14.25
CA LEU A 202 3.07 -7.16 -15.68
C LEU A 202 3.15 -5.82 -16.41
N HIS A 203 2.21 -4.91 -16.13
CA HIS A 203 2.21 -3.57 -16.70
C HIS A 203 3.51 -2.83 -16.37
N TYR A 204 3.92 -2.80 -15.10
CA TYR A 204 5.13 -2.09 -14.68
C TYR A 204 6.43 -2.78 -15.12
N LEU A 205 6.45 -4.11 -15.27
CA LEU A 205 7.55 -4.81 -15.93
C LEU A 205 7.75 -4.31 -17.36
N GLY A 206 6.65 -4.17 -18.12
CA GLY A 206 6.68 -3.60 -19.47
C GLY A 206 7.25 -2.17 -19.49
N LEU A 207 6.82 -1.31 -18.56
CA LEU A 207 7.35 0.05 -18.43
C LEU A 207 8.85 0.09 -18.13
N CYS A 208 9.35 -0.83 -17.28
CA CYS A 208 10.79 -0.94 -17.01
C CYS A 208 11.58 -1.30 -18.27
N LEU A 209 11.08 -2.27 -19.05
CA LEU A 209 11.73 -2.69 -20.30
C LEU A 209 11.75 -1.57 -21.35
N ILE A 210 10.64 -0.82 -21.50
CA ILE A 210 10.58 0.35 -22.39
C ILE A 210 11.59 1.42 -21.95
N SER A 211 11.64 1.72 -20.64
CA SER A 211 12.59 2.70 -20.08
C SER A 211 14.05 2.30 -20.33
N GLN A 212 14.37 1.01 -20.24
CA GLN A 212 15.70 0.48 -20.54
C GLN A 212 16.01 0.48 -22.05
N GLY A 213 15.07 0.09 -22.90
CA GLY A 213 15.22 0.08 -24.36
C GLY A 213 15.43 1.48 -24.95
N ASN A 214 14.74 2.50 -24.40
CA ASN A 214 14.95 3.90 -24.79
C ASN A 214 16.34 4.43 -24.44
N LYS A 215 17.03 3.86 -23.44
CA LYS A 215 18.42 4.23 -23.12
C LYS A 215 19.43 3.60 -24.08
N ALA A 216 19.12 2.41 -24.62
CA ALA A 216 19.98 1.72 -25.59
C ALA A 216 19.93 2.34 -26.99
N CYS A 217 18.84 3.03 -27.35
CA CYS A 217 18.69 3.69 -28.66
C CYS A 217 19.31 5.11 -28.73
N VAL A 218 19.89 5.61 -27.63
CA VAL A 218 20.48 6.97 -27.52
C VAL A 218 22.01 6.90 -27.37
N GLN A 219 22.62 5.75 -27.67
CA GLN A 219 24.08 5.59 -27.74
C GLN A 219 24.60 5.71 -29.17
#